data_AF-A0A315DVW4-F1
#
_entry.id   AF-A0A315DVW4-F1
#
_cell.length_a   1.000
_cell.length_b   1.000
_cell.length_c   1.000
_cell.angle_alpha   90.00
_cell.angle_beta   90.00
_cell.angle_gamma   90.00
#
_symmetry.space_group_name_H-M   'P 1'
#
loop_
_entity.id
_entity.type
_entity.pdbx_description
1 polymer ?
#
loop_
_entity_poly.entity_id
_entity_poly.type
_entity_poly.pdbx_seq_one_letter_code
_entity_poly.pdbx_strand_id
1 'polypeptide(L)' 'MNVRQLHTSYVLKEDRVLLRLLTSAQQEYRLWLTRAMTGQCLASLEQAGWGLASAATPAQLSQLSQPHDGASRQVH' A
#
# COMPACT_ATOMS: atom_id res chain seq x y z
N MET A 1 -15.71 2.02 16.18
CA MET A 1 -14.66 1.04 15.81
C MET A 1 -13.44 1.81 15.33
N ASN A 2 -12.25 1.60 15.90
CA ASN A 2 -11.02 2.28 15.48
C ASN A 2 -9.98 1.23 15.07
N VAL A 3 -9.46 1.35 13.84
CA VAL A 3 -8.47 0.43 13.28
C VAL A 3 -7.09 0.87 13.70
N ARG A 4 -6.38 0.00 14.42
CA ARG A 4 -5.01 0.25 14.91
C ARG A 4 -3.96 -0.16 13.88
N GLN A 5 -4.19 -1.29 13.20
CA GLN A 5 -3.27 -1.81 12.21
C GLN A 5 -4.03 -2.52 11.10
N LEU A 6 -3.56 -2.35 9.87
CA LEU A 6 -4.02 -3.05 8.69
C LEU A 6 -2.81 -3.75 8.06
N HIS A 7 -2.95 -5.05 7.79
CA HIS A 7 -1.95 -5.85 7.11
C HIS A 7 -2.57 -6.57 5.92
N THR A 8 -1.84 -6.60 4.81
CA THR A 8 -2.32 -7.18 3.55
C THR A 8 -1.29 -8.18 3.03
N SER A 9 -1.73 -9.38 2.66
CA SER A 9 -0.86 -10.40 2.06
C SER A 9 -1.56 -11.08 0.90
N TYR A 10 -0.84 -11.29 -0.20
CA TYR A 10 -1.33 -12.04 -1.35
C TYR A 10 -0.95 -13.52 -1.26
N VAL A 11 -1.93 -14.40 -1.45
CA VAL A 11 -1.76 -15.85 -1.41
C VAL A 11 -1.82 -16.38 -2.84
N LEU A 12 -0.65 -16.57 -3.44
CA LEU A 12 -0.50 -16.96 -4.85
C LEU A 12 -1.25 -18.24 -5.20
N LYS A 13 -1.23 -19.25 -4.32
CA LYS A 13 -1.86 -20.55 -4.57
C LYS A 13 -3.37 -20.47 -4.76
N GLU A 14 -4.01 -19.49 -4.14
CA GLU A 14 -5.46 -19.37 -4.11
C GLU A 14 -5.98 -18.16 -4.91
N ASP A 15 -5.06 -17.34 -5.46
CA ASP A 15 -5.35 -16.06 -6.13
C ASP A 15 -6.25 -15.15 -5.26
N ARG A 16 -5.92 -15.05 -3.97
CA ARG A 16 -6.67 -14.28 -2.97
C ARG A 16 -5.78 -13.33 -2.18
N VAL A 17 -6.38 -12.25 -1.73
CA VAL A 17 -5.76 -11.30 -0.80
C VAL A 17 -6.34 -11.54 0.59
N LEU A 18 -5.47 -11.76 1.57
CA LEU A 18 -5.83 -11.74 2.98
C LEU A 18 -5.62 -10.34 3.54
N LEU A 19 -6.70 -9.73 4.00
CA LEU A 19 -6.72 -8.47 4.72
C LEU A 19 -6.93 -8.75 6.22
N ARG A 20 -5.96 -8.37 7.04
CA ARG A 20 -6.01 -8.50 8.50
C ARG A 20 -6.14 -7.12 9.12
N LEU A 21 -7.19 -6.91 9.90
CA LEU A 21 -7.44 -5.67 10.63
C LEU A 21 -7.34 -5.96 12.12
N LEU A 22 -6.48 -5.22 12.81
CA LEU A 22 -6.43 -5.22 14.27
C LEU A 22 -7.06 -3.93 14.77
N THR A 23 -8.05 -4.05 15.65
CA THR A 23 -8.67 -2.91 16.30
C THR A 23 -7.89 -2.50 17.55
N SER A 24 -8.14 -1.28 18.02
CA SER A 24 -7.59 -0.81 19.30
C SER A 24 -8.09 -1.64 20.49
N ALA A 25 -9.25 -2.28 20.36
CA ALA A 25 -9.79 -3.26 21.29
C ALA A 25 -9.15 -4.66 21.17
N GLN A 26 -8.02 -4.79 20.45
CA GLN A 26 -7.32 -6.06 20.20
C GLN A 26 -8.17 -7.13 19.51
N GLN A 27 -9.22 -6.74 18.78
CA GLN A 27 -9.97 -7.66 17.94
C GLN A 27 -9.29 -7.79 16.59
N GLU A 28 -9.10 -9.02 16.13
CA GLU A 28 -8.56 -9.31 14.81
C GLU A 28 -9.67 -9.76 13.86
N TYR A 29 -9.80 -9.05 12.74
CA TYR A 29 -10.69 -9.39 11.65
C TYR A 29 -9.87 -9.85 10.44
N ARG A 30 -10.25 -11.01 9.87
CA ARG A 30 -9.60 -11.59 8.69
C ARG A 30 -10.60 -11.67 7.56
N LEU A 31 -10.29 -10.99 6.46
CA LEU A 31 -11.10 -10.98 5.25
C LEU A 31 -10.30 -11.61 4.11
N TRP A 32 -10.90 -12.59 3.45
CA TRP A 32 -10.34 -13.20 2.25
C TRP A 32 -11.04 -12.61 1.03
N LEU A 33 -10.31 -11.80 0.28
CA LEU A 33 -10.81 -11.17 -0.94
C LEU A 33 -10.34 -11.99 -2.14
N THR A 34 -11.27 -12.39 -2.99
CA THR A 34 -10.94 -12.89 -4.32
C THR A 34 -10.41 -11.75 -5.19
N ARG A 35 -9.80 -12.09 -6.33
CA ARG A 35 -9.37 -11.09 -7.31
C ARG A 35 -10.50 -10.17 -7.76
N ALA A 36 -11.71 -10.70 -7.98
CA ALA A 36 -12.87 -9.91 -8.36
C ALA A 36 -13.31 -8.94 -7.25
N MET A 37 -13.35 -9.39 -5.99
CA MET A 37 -13.69 -8.54 -4.84
C MET A 37 -12.62 -7.48 -4.57
N THR A 38 -11.35 -7.83 -4.75
CA THR A 38 -10.23 -6.90 -4.65
C THR A 38 -10.36 -5.78 -5.68
N GLY A 39 -10.64 -6.13 -6.95
CA GLY A 39 -10.87 -5.14 -8.00
C GLY A 39 -12.06 -4.20 -7.70
N GLN A 40 -13.17 -4.73 -7.20
CA GLN A 40 -14.32 -3.92 -6.77
C GLN A 40 -13.96 -2.99 -5.60
N CYS A 41 -13.21 -3.50 -4.61
CA CYS A 41 -12.77 -2.71 -3.47
C CYS A 41 -11.86 -1.54 -3.92
N LEU A 42 -10.92 -1.80 -4.84
CA LEU A 42 -10.07 -0.76 -5.42
C LEU A 42 -10.89 0.30 -6.17
N ALA A 43 -11.83 -0.12 -7.02
CA ALA A 43 -12.71 0.82 -7.71
C ALA A 43 -13.53 1.68 -6.74
N SER A 44 -14.05 1.09 -5.65
CA SER A 44 -14.75 1.84 -4.61
C SER A 44 -13.84 2.83 -3.86
N LEU A 45 -12.58 2.48 -3.61
CA LEU A 45 -11.60 3.37 -2.99
C LEU A 45 -11.28 4.56 -3.90
N GLU A 46 -11.10 4.32 -5.19
CA GLU A 46 -10.91 5.38 -6.19
C GLU A 46 -12.11 6.32 -6.24
N GLN A 47 -13.33 5.78 -6.24
CA GLN A 47 -14.57 6.56 -6.20
C GLN A 47 -14.73 7.38 -4.91
N ALA A 48 -14.23 6.86 -3.77
CA ALA A 48 -14.22 7.57 -2.50
C ALA A 48 -13.17 8.71 -2.44
N GLY A 49 -12.43 8.95 -3.53
CA GLY A 49 -11.37 9.95 -3.60
C GLY A 49 -10.06 9.48 -2.97
N TRP A 50 -9.99 8.22 -2.54
CA TRP A 50 -8.76 7.57 -2.11
C TRP A 50 -8.13 6.87 -3.31
N GLY A 51 -7.77 7.69 -4.31
CA GLY A 51 -6.98 7.21 -5.44
C GLY A 51 -5.67 6.62 -4.91
N LEU A 52 -5.31 5.44 -5.40
CA LEU A 52 -3.96 4.94 -5.26
C LEU A 52 -3.04 6.01 -5.86
N ALA A 53 -2.33 6.75 -4.99
CA ALA A 53 -1.22 7.57 -5.43
C ALA A 53 -0.38 6.66 -6.32
N SER A 54 -0.33 7.00 -7.61
CA SER A 54 0.14 6.13 -8.68
C SER A 54 1.39 5.42 -8.18
N ALA A 55 1.33 4.07 -8.10
CA ALA A 55 2.43 3.26 -7.59
C ALA A 55 3.72 3.86 -8.13
N ALA A 56 4.61 4.31 -7.22
CA ALA A 56 5.82 5.04 -7.59
C ALA A 56 6.42 4.34 -8.80
N THR A 57 6.43 5.04 -9.93
CA THR A 57 6.96 4.44 -11.16
C THR A 57 8.38 3.96 -10.84
N PRO A 58 8.87 2.88 -11.47
CA PRO A 58 10.25 2.43 -11.27
C PRO A 58 11.27 3.57 -11.48
N ALA A 59 10.91 4.61 -12.24
CA ALA A 59 11.63 5.87 -12.35
C ALA A 59 11.76 6.64 -11.02
N GLN A 60 10.69 6.79 -10.24
CA GLN A 60 10.72 7.45 -8.92
C GLN A 60 11.47 6.64 -7.86
N LEU A 61 11.38 5.30 -7.90
CA LEU A 61 12.17 4.43 -7.01
C LEU A 61 13.67 4.50 -7.33
N SER A 62 14.02 4.69 -8.61
CA SER A 62 15.39 4.90 -9.05
C SER A 62 15.94 6.26 -8.60
N GLN A 63 15.10 7.30 -8.50
CA GLN A 63 15.50 8.63 -8.00
C GLN A 63 15.71 8.66 -6.48
N LEU A 64 14.96 7.88 -5.71
CA LEU A 64 15.18 7.72 -4.26
C LEU A 64 16.45 6.91 -3.93
N SER A 65 16.94 6.12 -4.90
CA SER A 65 18.17 5.32 -4.77
C SER A 65 19.41 6.09 -5.23
N GLN A 66 19.25 7.29 -5.82
CA GLN A 66 20.38 8.15 -6.13
C GLN A 66 20.79 8.90 -4.86
N PRO A 67 22.05 8.78 -4.40
CA PRO A 67 22.54 9.68 -3.38
C PRO A 67 22.44 11.09 -3.92
N HIS A 68 21.80 11.99 -3.17
CA HIS A 68 21.95 13.42 -3.38
C HIS A 68 23.45 13.72 -3.20
N ASP A 69 24.18 13.79 -4.31
CA ASP A 69 25.54 14.34 -4.33
C ASP A 69 25.39 15.86 -4.53
N GLY A 70 24.88 16.50 -3.49
CA GLY A 70 24.69 17.95 -3.40
C GLY A 70 25.70 18.63 -2.48
N ALA A 71 26.85 18.00 -2.23
CA ALA A 71 27.89 18.54 -1.36
C ALA A 71 29.23 18.72 -2.10
N SER A 72 29.20 19.39 -3.24
CA SER A 72 30.43 19.90 -3.88
C SER A 72 30.50 21.43 -3.81
N ARG A 73 31.04 21.88 -2.67
CA ARG A 73 32.21 22.77 -2.62
C ARG A 73 32.08 24.13 -3.35
N GLN A 74 31.48 25.12 -2.67
CA GLN A 74 31.85 26.52 -2.91
C GLN A 74 33.29 26.75 -2.44
N VAL A 75 34.20 26.95 -3.40
CA VAL A 75 35.48 27.65 -3.21
C VAL A 75 35.63 28.67 -4.32
N HIS A 76 35.25 29.91 -4.02
CA HIS A 76 35.98 31.14 -4.37
C HIS A 76 35.40 32.31 -3.57
#